data_AF-A0A0A5ICH2-F1
#
_entry.id   AF-A0A0A5ICH2-F1
#
_cell.length_a   1.000
_cell.length_b   1.000
_cell.length_c   1.000
_cell.angle_alpha   90.00
_cell.angle_beta   90.00
_cell.angle_gamma   90.00
#
_symmetry.space_group_name_H-M   'P 1'
#
loop_
_entity.id
_entity.type
_entity.pdbx_description
1 polymer ?
#
loop_
_entity_poly.entity_id
_entity_poly.type
_entity_poly.pdbx_seq_one_letter_code
_entity_poly.pdbx_strand_id
1 'polypeptide(L)'
;MGDADLLIVIFRTFLNYVIIVIIFRLMGKREIGELSIIDLVVFIMLAEIAVFSIEDPDETIVHAVVPMIILLIIQRTSALLSLKSKWFREMLEGRPSVIIRNGRIDEHEMRRQRYNYDDFMMQLREKGVQSVADVDFAVLEPSGKLSVFQNENAENNRERNGFILPLITDGVIQNENLHMNERDESWLRKELKKRGYEDLNKISFLTVDDQNEWYIDVIDEMK
;
A
#
# COMPACT_ATOMS: atom_id res chain seq x y z
N MET A 1 -39.41 16.80 -16.22
CA MET A 1 -39.22 17.45 -14.92
C MET A 1 -40.04 18.73 -14.87
N GLY A 2 -41.09 18.75 -14.05
CA GLY A 2 -41.73 19.99 -13.65
C GLY A 2 -40.92 20.71 -12.56
N ASP A 3 -41.25 21.97 -12.26
CA ASP A 3 -40.59 22.74 -11.20
C ASP A 3 -40.72 22.08 -9.81
N ALA A 4 -41.80 21.31 -9.59
CA ALA A 4 -42.02 20.53 -8.37
C ALA A 4 -40.99 19.39 -8.22
N ASP A 5 -40.62 18.74 -9.32
CA ASP A 5 -39.62 17.65 -9.32
C ASP A 5 -38.24 18.22 -8.94
N LEU A 6 -37.92 19.42 -9.43
CA LEU A 6 -36.67 20.10 -9.11
C LEU A 6 -36.56 20.42 -7.62
N LEU A 7 -37.64 20.88 -6.98
CA LEU A 7 -37.67 21.12 -5.54
C LEU A 7 -37.50 19.84 -4.73
N ILE A 8 -38.10 18.73 -5.16
CA ILE A 8 -37.93 17.41 -4.52
C ILE A 8 -36.47 16.96 -4.64
N VAL A 9 -35.87 17.07 -5.82
CA VAL A 9 -34.46 16.75 -6.05
C VAL A 9 -33.56 17.56 -5.12
N ILE A 10 -33.72 18.89 -5.06
CA ILE A 10 -32.92 19.76 -4.17
C ILE A 10 -33.05 19.32 -2.70
N PHE A 11 -34.28 19.06 -2.25
CA PHE A 11 -34.52 18.61 -0.87
C PHE A 11 -33.86 17.26 -0.60
N ARG A 12 -34.01 16.28 -1.50
CA ARG A 12 -33.42 14.95 -1.36
C ARG A 12 -31.90 15.00 -1.40
N THR A 13 -31.30 15.84 -2.24
CA THR A 13 -29.85 16.05 -2.26
C THR A 13 -29.36 16.57 -0.92
N PHE A 14 -30.00 17.62 -0.38
CA PHE A 14 -29.63 18.17 0.92
C PHE A 14 -29.82 17.16 2.05
N LEU A 15 -30.94 16.43 2.06
CA LEU A 15 -31.25 15.44 3.07
C LEU A 15 -30.27 14.27 3.06
N ASN A 16 -29.97 13.70 1.88
CA ASN A 16 -28.97 12.63 1.74
C ASN A 16 -27.58 13.10 2.18
N TYR A 17 -27.18 14.33 1.84
CA TYR A 17 -25.93 14.91 2.32
C TYR A 17 -25.88 14.94 3.86
N VAL A 18 -26.92 15.45 4.53
CA VAL A 18 -27.00 15.48 6.00
C VAL A 18 -26.94 14.07 6.59
N ILE A 19 -27.68 13.12 6.03
CA ILE A 19 -27.70 11.72 6.49
C ILE A 19 -26.30 11.09 6.37
N ILE A 20 -25.65 11.22 5.22
CA ILE A 20 -24.31 10.67 4.97
C ILE A 20 -23.29 11.31 5.92
N VAL A 21 -23.36 12.62 6.16
CA VAL A 21 -22.49 13.30 7.14
C VAL A 21 -22.70 12.75 8.55
N ILE A 22 -23.95 12.51 8.96
CA ILE A 22 -24.26 11.89 10.26
C ILE A 22 -23.69 10.47 10.32
N ILE A 23 -23.88 9.67 9.27
CA ILE A 23 -23.36 8.31 9.17
C ILE A 23 -21.83 8.31 9.29
N PHE A 24 -21.11 9.14 8.55
CA PHE A 24 -19.65 9.21 8.64
C PHE A 24 -19.17 9.68 10.01
N ARG A 25 -19.83 10.68 10.59
CA ARG A 25 -19.52 11.12 11.95
C ARG A 25 -19.74 10.00 12.98
N LEU A 26 -20.77 9.19 12.76
CA LEU A 26 -21.02 8.00 13.56
C LEU A 26 -20.05 6.86 13.21
N MET A 27 -19.44 6.74 12.05
CA MET A 27 -18.46 5.68 11.79
C MET A 27 -17.16 5.87 12.58
N GLY A 28 -16.82 7.11 12.95
CA GLY A 28 -15.67 7.45 13.79
C GLY A 28 -14.64 8.29 13.04
N LYS A 29 -13.45 8.41 13.62
CA LYS A 29 -12.33 9.16 13.04
C LYS A 29 -11.37 8.16 12.38
N ARG A 30 -11.36 8.09 11.06
CA ARG A 30 -10.31 7.45 10.26
C ARG A 30 -9.83 8.47 9.24
N GLU A 31 -8.51 8.61 9.08
CA GLU A 31 -7.93 9.48 8.06
C GLU A 31 -8.13 8.86 6.67
N ILE A 32 -8.28 9.68 5.63
CA ILE A 32 -8.54 9.20 4.25
C ILE A 32 -7.46 8.20 3.79
N GLY A 33 -6.22 8.38 4.23
CA GLY A 33 -5.10 7.48 3.91
C GLY A 33 -5.07 6.18 4.71
N GLU A 34 -5.92 6.01 5.73
CA GLU A 34 -5.96 4.85 6.62
C GLU A 34 -7.32 4.13 6.55
N LEU A 35 -8.09 4.39 5.48
CA LEU A 35 -9.36 3.71 5.24
C LEU A 35 -9.10 2.25 4.89
N SER A 36 -9.83 1.35 5.54
CA SER A 36 -9.80 -0.06 5.16
C SER A 36 -10.58 -0.28 3.85
N ILE A 37 -10.36 -1.42 3.21
CA ILE A 37 -11.14 -1.83 2.02
C ILE A 37 -12.64 -1.80 2.31
N ILE A 38 -13.05 -2.18 3.53
CA ILE A 38 -14.46 -2.18 3.93
C ILE A 38 -15.01 -0.77 4.01
N ASP A 39 -14.21 0.18 4.51
CA ASP A 39 -14.64 1.58 4.55
C ASP A 39 -14.92 2.08 3.13
N LEU A 40 -14.05 1.75 2.17
CA LEU A 40 -14.25 2.10 0.76
C LEU A 40 -15.52 1.47 0.17
N VAL A 41 -15.77 0.19 0.43
CA VAL A 41 -16.99 -0.50 -0.03
C VAL A 41 -18.24 0.17 0.53
N VAL A 42 -18.24 0.53 1.81
CA VAL A 42 -19.37 1.25 2.44
C VAL A 42 -19.54 2.65 1.83
N PHE A 43 -18.46 3.36 1.54
CA PHE A 43 -18.53 4.70 0.93
C PHE A 43 -19.15 4.64 -0.45
N ILE A 44 -18.75 3.67 -1.27
CA ILE A 44 -19.29 3.45 -2.62
C ILE A 44 -20.78 3.11 -2.54
N MET A 45 -21.18 2.17 -1.67
CA MET A 45 -22.59 1.82 -1.51
C MET A 45 -23.44 3.01 -1.03
N LEU A 46 -22.94 3.80 -0.06
CA LEU A 46 -23.66 5.00 0.40
C LEU A 46 -23.85 6.03 -0.72
N ALA A 47 -22.82 6.23 -1.54
CA ALA A 47 -22.90 7.14 -2.69
C ALA A 47 -23.94 6.65 -3.71
N GLU A 48 -23.93 5.36 -4.05
CA GLU A 48 -24.88 4.76 -4.99
C GLU A 48 -26.33 4.85 -4.48
N ILE A 49 -26.57 4.54 -3.21
CA ILE A 49 -27.89 4.65 -2.59
C ILE A 49 -28.37 6.12 -2.58
N ALA A 50 -27.48 7.07 -2.34
CA ALA A 50 -27.81 8.49 -2.37
C ALA A 50 -28.18 8.96 -3.78
N VAL A 51 -27.45 8.52 -4.81
CA VAL A 51 -27.77 8.82 -6.22
C VAL A 51 -29.14 8.24 -6.58
N PHE A 52 -29.39 6.97 -6.27
CA PHE A 52 -30.69 6.33 -6.50
C PHE A 52 -31.83 7.09 -5.82
N SER A 53 -31.61 7.59 -4.59
CA SER A 53 -32.60 8.41 -3.88
C SER A 53 -32.95 9.71 -4.60
N ILE A 54 -31.99 10.30 -5.32
CA ILE A 54 -32.12 11.61 -5.96
C ILE A 54 -32.69 11.47 -7.39
N GLU A 55 -32.28 10.44 -8.13
CA GLU A 55 -32.68 10.21 -9.52
C GLU A 55 -34.13 9.78 -9.70
N ASP A 56 -34.71 9.12 -8.69
CA ASP A 56 -36.10 8.68 -8.70
C ASP A 56 -36.93 9.42 -7.62
N PRO A 57 -37.51 10.60 -7.94
CA PRO A 57 -38.31 11.39 -7.01
C PRO A 57 -39.63 10.72 -6.62
N ASP A 58 -40.12 9.77 -7.44
CA ASP A 58 -41.39 9.07 -7.24
C ASP A 58 -41.25 7.93 -6.21
N GLU A 59 -40.06 7.35 -6.11
CA GLU A 59 -39.74 6.33 -5.11
C GLU A 59 -39.68 6.87 -3.68
N THR A 60 -40.09 6.06 -2.71
CA THR A 60 -40.13 6.50 -1.30
C THR A 60 -38.73 6.61 -0.72
N ILE A 61 -38.39 7.75 -0.10
CA ILE A 61 -37.05 8.00 0.47
C ILE A 61 -36.60 6.96 1.51
N VAL A 62 -37.55 6.30 2.17
CA VAL A 62 -37.30 5.20 3.11
C VAL A 62 -36.50 4.07 2.45
N HIS A 63 -36.71 3.82 1.15
CA HIS A 63 -35.95 2.81 0.39
C HIS A 63 -34.46 3.15 0.25
N ALA A 64 -34.08 4.42 0.42
CA ALA A 64 -32.67 4.83 0.51
C ALA A 64 -32.17 4.88 1.96
N VAL A 65 -32.95 5.44 2.88
CA VAL A 65 -32.53 5.63 4.28
C VAL A 65 -32.32 4.30 5.00
N VAL A 66 -33.20 3.32 4.81
CA VAL A 66 -33.12 2.03 5.52
C VAL A 66 -31.82 1.29 5.19
N PRO A 67 -31.44 1.08 3.90
CA PRO A 67 -30.13 0.51 3.57
C PRO A 67 -28.95 1.28 4.15
N MET A 68 -28.97 2.63 4.12
CA MET A 68 -27.89 3.44 4.70
C MET A 68 -27.73 3.21 6.22
N ILE A 69 -28.84 3.10 6.96
CA ILE A 69 -28.82 2.79 8.40
C ILE A 69 -28.34 1.35 8.65
N ILE A 70 -28.75 0.39 7.82
CA ILE A 70 -28.26 -1.00 7.91
C ILE A 70 -26.75 -1.04 7.68
N LEU A 71 -26.22 -0.30 6.69
CA LEU A 71 -24.78 -0.20 6.45
C LEU A 71 -24.04 0.38 7.66
N LEU A 72 -24.58 1.42 8.30
CA LEU A 72 -24.03 1.95 9.54
C LEU A 72 -23.98 0.89 10.65
N ILE A 73 -25.06 0.12 10.83
CA ILE A 73 -25.13 -0.95 11.85
C ILE A 73 -24.11 -2.04 11.55
N ILE A 74 -24.00 -2.48 10.29
CA ILE A 74 -23.02 -3.47 9.85
C ILE A 74 -21.61 -2.95 10.14
N GLN A 75 -21.30 -1.72 9.72
CA GLN A 75 -19.99 -1.12 9.94
C GLN A 75 -19.63 -1.03 11.43
N ARG A 76 -20.57 -0.57 12.27
CA ARG A 76 -20.36 -0.50 13.73
C ARG A 76 -20.18 -1.88 14.34
N THR A 77 -20.98 -2.86 13.91
CA THR A 77 -20.90 -4.23 14.40
C THR A 77 -19.57 -4.87 14.01
N SER A 78 -19.15 -4.71 12.74
CA SER A 78 -17.86 -5.16 12.25
C SER A 78 -16.70 -4.55 13.05
N ALA A 79 -16.72 -3.24 13.30
CA ALA A 79 -15.71 -2.59 14.13
C ALA A 79 -15.66 -3.18 15.56
N LEU A 80 -16.81 -3.41 16.20
CA LEU A 80 -16.88 -4.02 17.53
C LEU A 80 -16.40 -5.47 17.54
N LEU A 81 -16.72 -6.25 16.50
CA LEU A 81 -16.25 -7.62 16.35
C LEU A 81 -14.75 -7.68 16.10
N SER A 82 -14.19 -6.78 15.30
CA SER A 82 -12.75 -6.64 15.08
C SER A 82 -12.00 -6.32 16.36
N LEU A 83 -12.59 -5.55 17.28
CA LEU A 83 -12.00 -5.29 18.60
C LEU A 83 -11.93 -6.56 19.47
N LYS A 84 -12.90 -7.47 19.34
CA LYS A 84 -13.01 -8.67 20.19
C LYS A 84 -12.33 -9.90 19.60
N SER A 85 -12.21 -10.00 18.27
CA SER A 85 -11.70 -11.18 17.58
C SER A 85 -10.57 -10.82 16.65
N LYS A 86 -9.37 -11.34 16.95
CA LYS A 86 -8.18 -11.18 16.10
C LYS A 86 -8.40 -11.80 14.72
N TRP A 87 -8.97 -12.99 14.66
CA TRP A 87 -9.27 -13.66 13.38
C TRP A 87 -10.22 -12.82 12.51
N PHE A 88 -11.27 -12.26 13.13
CA PHE A 88 -12.22 -11.41 12.39
C PHE A 88 -11.57 -10.12 11.92
N ARG A 89 -10.74 -9.50 12.77
CA ARG A 89 -9.93 -8.33 12.40
C ARG A 89 -9.03 -8.64 11.22
N GLU A 90 -8.27 -9.72 11.26
CA GLU A 90 -7.35 -10.10 10.17
C GLU A 90 -8.07 -10.48 8.88
N MET A 91 -9.26 -11.08 8.97
CA MET A 91 -10.09 -11.39 7.80
C MET A 91 -10.62 -10.12 7.12
N LEU A 92 -11.03 -9.11 7.90
CA LEU A 92 -11.66 -7.89 7.41
C LEU A 92 -10.66 -6.78 7.04
N GLU A 93 -9.69 -6.56 7.92
CA GLU A 93 -8.72 -5.47 7.83
C GLU A 93 -7.36 -5.95 7.31
N GLY A 94 -7.14 -7.26 7.16
CA GLY A 94 -5.85 -7.84 6.75
C GLY A 94 -4.84 -7.95 7.90
N ARG A 95 -3.65 -8.47 7.58
CA ARG A 95 -2.52 -8.57 8.51
C ARG A 95 -1.31 -7.83 7.95
N PRO A 96 -0.56 -7.07 8.77
CA PRO A 96 0.70 -6.52 8.35
C PRO A 96 1.69 -7.64 8.00
N SER A 97 2.51 -7.43 6.98
CA SER A 97 3.55 -8.37 6.53
C SER A 97 4.91 -7.72 6.68
N VAL A 98 5.84 -8.41 7.34
CA VAL A 98 7.23 -7.93 7.41
C VAL A 98 7.90 -8.23 6.07
N ILE A 99 8.28 -7.19 5.35
CA ILE A 99 8.96 -7.28 4.05
C ILE A 99 10.48 -7.21 4.20
N ILE A 100 10.97 -6.45 5.18
CA ILE A 100 12.40 -6.42 5.51
C ILE A 100 12.61 -6.75 6.98
N ARG A 101 13.61 -7.57 7.24
CA ARG A 101 14.13 -7.85 8.57
C ARG A 101 15.65 -7.80 8.57
N ASN A 102 16.21 -6.89 9.36
CA ASN A 102 17.65 -6.64 9.50
C ASN A 102 18.34 -6.45 8.13
N GLY A 103 17.76 -5.59 7.29
CA GLY A 103 18.29 -5.31 5.95
C GLY A 103 18.23 -6.47 4.97
N ARG A 104 17.44 -7.53 5.21
CA ARG A 104 17.18 -8.60 4.22
C ARG A 104 15.74 -8.58 3.76
N ILE A 105 15.51 -8.78 2.46
CA ILE A 105 14.19 -8.77 1.86
C ILE A 105 13.59 -10.18 1.99
N ASP A 106 12.34 -10.27 2.45
CA ASP A 106 11.60 -11.53 2.50
C ASP A 106 10.81 -11.69 1.18
N GLU A 107 11.40 -12.34 0.19
CA GLU A 107 10.76 -12.46 -1.13
C GLU A 107 9.54 -13.37 -1.10
N HIS A 108 9.47 -14.29 -0.13
CA HIS A 108 8.30 -15.14 0.06
C HIS A 108 7.10 -14.30 0.48
N GLU A 109 7.27 -13.40 1.44
CA GLU A 109 6.24 -12.46 1.88
C GLU A 109 5.87 -11.48 0.76
N MET A 110 6.84 -10.94 0.02
CA MET A 110 6.58 -10.08 -1.15
C MET A 110 5.70 -10.79 -2.18
N ARG A 111 6.04 -12.03 -2.57
CA ARG A 111 5.23 -12.84 -3.50
C ARG A 111 3.84 -13.13 -2.97
N ARG A 112 3.73 -13.47 -1.68
CA ARG A 112 2.43 -13.73 -1.03
C ARG A 112 1.51 -12.51 -1.06
N GLN A 113 2.09 -11.33 -0.92
CA GLN A 113 1.38 -10.05 -0.96
C GLN A 113 1.26 -9.44 -2.36
N ARG A 114 1.79 -10.11 -3.40
CA ARG A 114 1.85 -9.60 -4.78
C ARG A 114 2.56 -8.23 -4.86
N TYR A 115 3.52 -8.02 -3.97
CA TYR A 115 4.32 -6.81 -3.85
C TYR A 115 5.62 -6.99 -4.63
N ASN A 116 5.84 -6.18 -5.66
CA ASN A 116 7.03 -6.30 -6.52
C ASN A 116 8.13 -5.31 -6.09
N TYR A 117 9.33 -5.46 -6.65
CA TYR A 117 10.47 -4.60 -6.35
C TYR A 117 10.28 -3.15 -6.77
N ASP A 118 9.51 -2.88 -7.83
CA ASP A 118 9.26 -1.51 -8.29
C ASP A 118 8.39 -0.74 -7.29
N ASP A 119 7.30 -1.35 -6.84
CA ASP A 119 6.43 -0.80 -5.78
C ASP A 119 7.21 -0.64 -4.47
N PHE A 120 8.02 -1.63 -4.13
CA PHE A 120 8.88 -1.59 -2.96
C PHE A 120 9.87 -0.41 -2.98
N MET A 121 10.59 -0.24 -4.09
CA MET A 121 11.55 0.87 -4.25
C MET A 121 10.86 2.22 -4.36
N MET A 122 9.67 2.30 -4.96
CA MET A 122 8.85 3.50 -4.99
C MET A 122 8.48 3.93 -3.58
N GLN A 123 7.95 3.03 -2.75
CA GLN A 123 7.54 3.35 -1.39
C GLN A 123 8.72 3.69 -0.47
N LEU A 124 9.87 3.02 -0.62
CA LEU A 124 11.10 3.45 0.07
C LEU A 124 11.48 4.89 -0.28
N ARG A 125 11.37 5.26 -1.55
CA ARG A 125 11.66 6.62 -2.02
C ARG A 125 10.71 7.66 -1.44
N GLU A 126 9.41 7.34 -1.35
CA GLU A 126 8.42 8.20 -0.70
C GLU A 126 8.73 8.43 0.78
N LYS A 127 9.38 7.47 1.44
CA LYS A 127 9.86 7.58 2.82
C LYS A 127 11.23 8.26 2.95
N GLY A 128 11.86 8.67 1.86
CA GLY A 128 13.20 9.26 1.87
C GLY A 128 14.32 8.26 2.16
N VAL A 129 14.05 6.97 2.07
CA VAL A 129 15.05 5.90 2.29
C VAL A 129 15.88 5.74 1.03
N GLN A 130 17.18 5.96 1.11
CA GLN A 130 18.07 5.90 -0.06
C GLN A 130 18.55 4.48 -0.40
N SER A 131 18.68 3.62 0.61
CA SER A 131 19.17 2.24 0.46
C SER A 131 18.34 1.25 1.26
N VAL A 132 18.14 0.08 0.69
CA VAL A 132 17.59 -1.10 1.39
C VAL A 132 18.49 -1.52 2.57
N ALA A 133 19.82 -1.36 2.41
CA ALA A 133 20.79 -1.75 3.43
C ALA A 133 20.68 -0.92 4.73
N ASP A 134 20.03 0.25 4.68
CA ASP A 134 19.86 1.14 5.83
C ASP A 134 18.55 0.85 6.60
N VAL A 135 17.77 -0.14 6.14
CA VAL A 135 16.46 -0.51 6.71
C VAL A 135 16.60 -1.67 7.68
N ASP A 136 16.31 -1.43 8.97
CA ASP A 136 16.24 -2.50 9.97
C ASP A 136 14.94 -3.30 9.82
N PHE A 137 13.81 -2.62 9.66
CA PHE A 137 12.52 -3.27 9.44
C PHE A 137 11.66 -2.51 8.43
N ALA A 138 11.02 -3.24 7.52
CA ALA A 138 9.94 -2.70 6.69
C ALA A 138 8.70 -3.58 6.82
N VAL A 139 7.55 -2.95 7.06
CA VAL A 139 6.26 -3.61 7.27
C VAL A 139 5.28 -3.09 6.22
N LEU A 140 4.78 -3.99 5.37
CA LEU A 140 3.68 -3.70 4.48
C LEU A 140 2.39 -3.80 5.26
N GLU A 141 1.75 -2.65 5.47
CA GLU A 141 0.47 -2.53 6.15
C GLU A 141 -0.67 -3.04 5.25
N PRO A 142 -1.81 -3.45 5.81
CA PRO A 142 -2.96 -3.88 5.00
C PRO A 142 -3.54 -2.80 4.08
N SER A 143 -3.26 -1.52 4.38
CA SER A 143 -3.58 -0.39 3.50
C SER A 143 -2.73 -0.36 2.22
N GLY A 144 -1.72 -1.23 2.11
CA GLY A 144 -0.76 -1.25 1.01
C GLY A 144 0.43 -0.30 1.20
N LYS A 145 0.44 0.46 2.30
CA LYS A 145 1.55 1.36 2.65
C LYS A 145 2.69 0.62 3.33
N LEU A 146 3.91 1.03 3.05
CA LEU A 146 5.11 0.54 3.70
C LEU A 146 5.49 1.45 4.88
N SER A 147 5.54 0.86 6.06
CA SER A 147 6.16 1.44 7.26
C SER A 147 7.63 1.04 7.28
N VAL A 148 8.54 2.00 7.43
CA VAL A 148 9.99 1.76 7.37
C VAL A 148 10.65 2.25 8.66
N PHE A 149 11.49 1.40 9.25
CA PHE A 149 12.30 1.68 10.43
C PHE A 149 13.76 1.56 10.01
N GLN A 150 14.46 2.68 10.00
CA GLN A 150 15.87 2.76 9.62
C GLN A 150 16.78 2.63 10.83
N ASN A 151 18.01 2.21 10.57
CA ASN A 151 19.05 2.16 11.59
C ASN A 151 19.54 3.59 11.92
N GLU A 152 19.47 4.02 13.18
CA GLU A 152 19.93 5.35 13.63
C GLU A 152 21.42 5.61 13.35
N ASN A 153 22.24 4.56 13.16
CA ASN A 153 23.64 4.70 12.79
C ASN A 153 23.88 4.85 11.28
N ALA A 154 22.88 4.59 10.44
CA ALA A 154 22.98 4.74 8.99
C ALA A 154 22.90 6.22 8.55
N GLU A 155 22.11 7.05 9.25
CA GLU A 155 22.01 8.49 8.97
C GLU A 155 23.31 9.26 9.25
N ASN A 156 24.17 8.76 10.14
CA ASN A 156 25.26 9.57 10.69
C ASN A 156 26.62 9.45 9.97
N ASN A 157 26.78 8.64 8.92
CA ASN A 157 28.11 8.36 8.36
C ASN A 157 28.24 8.24 6.83
N ARG A 158 27.16 8.42 6.04
CA ARG A 158 27.26 8.28 4.58
C ARG A 158 26.59 9.44 3.88
N GLU A 159 27.37 10.43 3.45
CA GLU A 159 26.94 11.36 2.40
C GLU A 159 26.78 10.57 1.10
N ARG A 160 25.59 10.01 0.89
CA ARG A 160 25.19 9.36 -0.36
C ARG A 160 24.50 10.39 -1.24
N ASN A 161 24.98 10.55 -2.47
CA ASN A 161 24.40 11.46 -3.43
C ASN A 161 23.28 10.76 -4.21
N GLY A 162 22.04 10.90 -3.73
CA GLY A 162 20.85 10.47 -4.45
C GLY A 162 20.30 9.09 -4.06
N PHE A 163 19.30 8.63 -4.80
CA PHE A 163 18.60 7.37 -4.54
C PHE A 163 19.29 6.21 -5.26
N ILE A 164 19.52 5.08 -4.56
CA ILE A 164 20.20 3.93 -5.15
C ILE A 164 19.21 3.12 -5.99
N LEU A 165 19.52 2.96 -7.27
CA LEU A 165 18.69 2.20 -8.20
C LEU A 165 19.05 0.70 -8.17
N PRO A 166 18.06 -0.20 -8.26
CA PRO A 166 18.32 -1.62 -8.34
C PRO A 166 18.95 -1.97 -9.70
N LEU A 167 20.05 -2.72 -9.69
CA LEU A 167 20.71 -3.20 -10.91
C LEU A 167 20.25 -4.61 -11.30
N ILE A 168 19.81 -5.41 -10.33
CA ILE A 168 19.16 -6.71 -10.55
C ILE A 168 17.91 -6.78 -9.68
N THR A 169 16.81 -7.26 -10.25
CA THR A 169 15.57 -7.61 -9.55
C THR A 169 15.05 -8.93 -10.13
N ASP A 170 14.70 -9.88 -9.27
CA ASP A 170 14.23 -11.22 -9.66
C ASP A 170 15.17 -11.92 -10.68
N GLY A 171 16.48 -11.78 -10.49
CA GLY A 171 17.51 -12.34 -11.39
C GLY A 171 17.64 -11.65 -12.76
N VAL A 172 16.87 -10.60 -13.02
CA VAL A 172 16.88 -9.84 -14.28
C VAL A 172 17.68 -8.55 -14.12
N ILE A 173 18.59 -8.30 -15.07
CA ILE A 173 19.40 -7.08 -15.12
C ILE A 173 18.55 -5.89 -15.57
N GLN A 174 18.64 -4.81 -14.80
CA GLN A 174 17.98 -3.54 -15.05
C GLN A 174 18.90 -2.62 -15.88
N ASN A 175 18.87 -2.76 -17.20
CA ASN A 175 19.77 -2.03 -18.12
C ASN A 175 19.62 -0.51 -18.02
N GLU A 176 18.40 0.00 -17.88
CA GLU A 176 18.16 1.44 -17.72
C GLU A 176 18.84 1.99 -16.46
N ASN A 177 18.70 1.28 -15.33
CA ASN A 177 19.34 1.65 -14.07
C ASN A 177 20.87 1.56 -14.14
N LEU A 178 21.42 0.60 -14.88
CA LEU A 178 22.86 0.53 -15.15
C LEU A 178 23.35 1.75 -15.93
N HIS A 179 22.64 2.12 -17.00
CA HIS A 179 22.99 3.30 -17.80
C HIS A 179 22.90 4.60 -17.00
N MET A 180 21.90 4.74 -16.12
CA MET A 180 21.78 5.88 -15.21
C MET A 180 22.93 5.96 -14.18
N ASN A 181 23.57 4.83 -13.87
CA ASN A 181 24.76 4.76 -13.02
C ASN A 181 26.08 4.78 -13.80
N GLU A 182 26.05 5.15 -15.09
CA GLU A 182 27.21 5.17 -16.00
C GLU A 182 27.94 3.81 -16.09
N ARG A 183 27.19 2.72 -15.95
CA ARG A 183 27.68 1.34 -15.97
C ARG A 183 27.00 0.55 -17.09
N ASP A 184 27.63 -0.55 -17.48
CA ASP A 184 27.09 -1.48 -18.48
C ASP A 184 26.96 -2.90 -17.92
N GLU A 185 26.27 -3.75 -18.67
CA GLU A 185 26.07 -5.16 -18.32
C GLU A 185 27.41 -5.92 -18.22
N SER A 186 28.38 -5.57 -19.07
CA SER A 186 29.71 -6.20 -19.10
C SER A 186 30.47 -5.99 -17.79
N TRP A 187 30.42 -4.76 -17.27
CA TRP A 187 30.95 -4.37 -15.98
C TRP A 187 30.27 -5.16 -14.86
N LEU A 188 28.93 -5.22 -14.86
CA LEU A 188 28.17 -5.91 -13.81
C LEU A 188 28.52 -7.41 -13.75
N ARG A 189 28.52 -8.09 -14.90
CA ARG A 189 28.87 -9.52 -14.98
C ARG A 189 30.30 -9.80 -14.53
N LYS A 190 31.25 -8.93 -14.89
CA LYS A 190 32.66 -9.06 -14.47
C LYS A 190 32.81 -8.90 -12.96
N GLU A 191 32.14 -7.92 -12.37
CA GLU A 191 32.19 -7.66 -10.93
C GLU A 191 31.48 -8.74 -10.10
N LEU A 192 30.37 -9.28 -10.60
CA LEU A 192 29.68 -10.41 -9.97
C LEU A 192 30.52 -11.68 -9.99
N LYS A 193 31.16 -11.99 -11.11
CA LYS A 193 32.07 -13.14 -11.23
C LYS A 193 33.23 -13.07 -10.23
N LYS A 194 33.83 -11.89 -10.03
CA LYS A 194 34.89 -11.68 -9.03
C LYS A 194 34.43 -11.97 -7.60
N ARG A 195 33.14 -11.74 -7.31
CA ARG A 195 32.52 -11.95 -6.00
C ARG A 195 31.94 -13.37 -5.82
N GLY A 196 32.06 -14.23 -6.82
CA GLY A 196 31.56 -15.61 -6.77
C GLY A 196 30.09 -15.78 -7.18
N TYR A 197 29.45 -14.74 -7.71
CA TYR A 197 28.08 -14.80 -8.22
C TYR A 197 28.09 -14.99 -9.74
N GLU A 198 28.11 -16.23 -10.20
CA GLU A 198 28.11 -16.53 -11.64
C GLU A 198 26.69 -16.70 -12.23
N ASP A 199 25.76 -17.15 -11.40
CA ASP A 199 24.37 -17.39 -11.79
C ASP A 199 23.46 -16.26 -11.33
N LEU A 200 23.04 -15.41 -12.27
CA LEU A 200 22.17 -14.27 -12.00
C LEU A 200 20.79 -14.71 -11.49
N ASN A 201 20.33 -15.90 -11.86
CA ASN A 201 19.02 -16.41 -11.43
C ASN A 201 18.98 -16.69 -9.93
N LYS A 202 20.12 -16.67 -9.23
CA LYS A 202 20.21 -16.82 -7.77
C LYS A 202 20.19 -15.49 -7.02
N ILE A 203 20.32 -14.37 -7.73
CA ILE A 203 20.31 -13.03 -7.15
C ILE A 203 18.87 -12.51 -7.19
N SER A 204 18.26 -12.30 -6.02
CA SER A 204 16.91 -11.76 -5.94
C SER A 204 16.91 -10.25 -6.10
N PHE A 205 17.87 -9.57 -5.48
CA PHE A 205 17.96 -8.12 -5.51
C PHE A 205 19.41 -7.65 -5.43
N LEU A 206 19.76 -6.63 -6.20
CA LEU A 206 21.09 -6.04 -6.17
C LEU A 206 21.05 -4.54 -6.33
N THR A 207 21.75 -3.84 -5.45
CA THR A 207 22.01 -2.40 -5.56
C THR A 207 23.49 -2.12 -5.34
N VAL A 208 23.99 -1.04 -5.93
CA VAL A 208 25.34 -0.54 -5.70
C VAL A 208 25.26 0.97 -5.53
N ASP A 209 25.84 1.48 -4.45
CA ASP A 209 25.86 2.93 -4.20
C ASP A 209 27.02 3.64 -4.94
N ASP A 210 27.03 4.96 -4.81
CA ASP A 210 28.05 5.85 -5.37
C ASP A 210 29.46 5.61 -4.79
N GLN A 211 29.54 5.03 -3.59
CA GLN A 211 30.77 4.62 -2.92
C GLN A 211 31.25 3.21 -3.31
N ASN A 212 30.57 2.55 -4.26
CA ASN A 212 30.81 1.17 -4.66
C ASN A 212 30.55 0.14 -3.55
N GLU A 213 29.72 0.45 -2.57
CA GLU A 213 29.20 -0.55 -1.63
C GLU A 213 28.09 -1.35 -2.31
N TRP A 214 28.22 -2.68 -2.24
CA TRP A 214 27.28 -3.61 -2.88
C TRP A 214 26.33 -4.16 -1.83
N TYR A 215 25.05 -4.08 -2.13
CA TYR A 215 24.03 -4.86 -1.44
C TYR A 215 23.53 -5.93 -2.40
N ILE A 216 23.74 -7.19 -2.04
CA ILE A 216 23.34 -8.36 -2.82
C ILE A 216 22.47 -9.21 -1.92
N ASP A 217 21.22 -9.36 -2.32
CA ASP A 217 20.32 -10.34 -1.75
C ASP A 217 20.22 -11.53 -2.71
N VAL A 218 20.29 -12.73 -2.13
CA VAL A 218 20.18 -13.99 -2.87
C VAL A 218 18.84 -14.59 -2.54
N ILE A 219 18.22 -15.24 -3.53
CA ILE A 219 16.92 -15.89 -3.34
C ILE A 219 17.00 -16.81 -2.12
N ASP A 220 16.08 -16.62 -1.16
CA ASP A 220 15.94 -17.53 -0.02
C ASP A 220 15.72 -18.97 -0.56
N GLU A 221 16.73 -19.84 -0.40
CA GLU A 221 16.56 -21.28 -0.59
C GLU A 221 15.61 -21.76 0.50
N MET A 222 14.39 -22.15 0.09
CA MET A 222 13.33 -22.65 0.97
C MET A 222 13.90 -23.55 2.07
N LYS A 223 13.82 -23.09 3.33
CA LYS A 223 13.93 -23.96 4.51
C LYS A 223 12.56 -24.43 4.97
#